data_AF-A0A0S8JSE7-F1
#
_entry.id   AF-A0A0S8JSE7-F1
#
_cell.length_a   1.000
_cell.length_b   1.000
_cell.length_c   1.000
_cell.angle_alpha   90.00
_cell.angle_beta   90.00
_cell.angle_gamma   90.00
#
_symmetry.space_group_name_H-M   'P 1'
#
loop_
_entity.id
_entity.type
_entity.pdbx_description
1 polymer ?
#
loop_
_entity_poly.entity_id
_entity_poly.type
_entity_poly.pdbx_seq_one_letter_code
_entity_poly.pdbx_strand_id
1 'polypeptide(L)'
;MNPQNAIKVLQDQIEKLGAKDFDLNAWKNFTILLLERIFGHKTQKVEAIQKIKYDQGSWVLRDETGYTNSMEACKKLGREILEEAIVELEAFGAPEETGNTIPFEIILDALQDELTGSQFREIKKALEEERQIKDLQKILVTKLKGFGSESVYAIVANILSNEEVIKNLHS
;
A
#
# COMPACT_ATOMS: atom_id res chain seq x y z
N MET A 1 -6.69 0.36 -11.83
CA MET A 1 -6.12 1.55 -12.53
C MET A 1 -5.89 1.21 -14.00
N ASN A 2 -6.01 2.15 -14.96
CA ASN A 2 -5.68 1.85 -16.37
C ASN A 2 -4.14 1.81 -16.56
N PRO A 3 -3.56 0.68 -17.00
CA PRO A 3 -2.10 0.54 -17.16
C PRO A 3 -1.50 1.56 -18.12
N GLN A 4 -2.23 2.00 -19.15
CA GLN A 4 -1.73 2.99 -20.11
C GLN A 4 -1.47 4.37 -19.48
N ASN A 5 -2.31 4.75 -18.51
CA ASN A 5 -2.11 5.99 -17.76
C ASN A 5 -0.90 5.87 -16.81
N ALA A 6 -0.69 4.69 -16.23
CA ALA A 6 0.44 4.43 -15.35
C ALA A 6 1.77 4.51 -16.14
N ILE A 7 1.84 3.82 -17.27
CA ILE A 7 2.99 3.84 -18.18
C ILE A 7 3.34 5.28 -18.58
N LYS A 8 2.33 6.06 -19.01
CA LYS A 8 2.54 7.46 -19.39
C LYS A 8 3.17 8.28 -18.26
N VAL A 9 2.65 8.16 -17.04
CA VAL A 9 3.15 8.93 -15.90
C VAL A 9 4.58 8.51 -15.52
N LEU A 10 4.95 7.24 -15.70
CA LEU A 10 6.32 6.77 -15.52
C LEU A 10 7.25 7.29 -16.63
N GLN A 11 6.79 7.33 -17.88
CA GLN A 11 7.53 7.95 -18.99
C GLN A 11 7.80 9.44 -18.73
N ASP A 12 6.80 10.19 -18.24
CA ASP A 12 6.97 11.59 -17.85
C ASP A 12 8.04 11.75 -16.75
N GLN A 13 8.17 10.79 -15.82
CA GLN A 13 9.24 10.82 -14.82
C GLN A 13 10.62 10.50 -15.41
N ILE A 14 10.69 9.63 -16.41
CA ILE A 14 11.93 9.33 -17.12
C ILE A 14 12.42 10.58 -17.88
N GLU A 15 11.51 11.33 -18.51
CA GLU A 15 11.85 12.58 -19.20
C GLU A 15 12.43 13.63 -18.24
N LYS A 16 11.86 13.75 -17.03
CA LYS A 16 12.33 14.70 -16.00
C LYS A 16 13.77 14.46 -15.56
N LEU A 17 14.31 13.25 -15.69
CA LEU A 17 15.73 12.98 -15.40
C LEU A 17 16.67 13.82 -16.29
N GLY A 18 16.21 14.25 -17.47
CA GLY A 18 16.94 15.11 -18.40
C GLY A 18 16.74 16.61 -18.17
N ALA A 19 15.95 17.02 -17.18
CA ALA A 19 15.69 18.44 -16.91
C ALA A 19 16.98 19.17 -16.49
N LYS A 20 17.13 20.42 -16.94
CA LYS A 20 18.32 21.25 -16.63
C LYS A 20 18.42 21.59 -15.14
N ASP A 21 17.27 21.68 -14.47
CA ASP A 21 17.08 21.98 -13.05
C ASP A 21 16.76 20.71 -12.23
N PHE A 22 17.22 19.54 -12.69
CA PHE A 22 16.95 18.27 -12.04
C PHE A 22 17.40 18.24 -10.57
N ASP A 23 16.45 17.97 -9.67
CA ASP A 23 16.70 17.69 -8.26
C ASP A 23 16.36 16.23 -7.94
N LEU A 24 17.38 15.48 -7.51
CA LEU A 24 17.25 14.05 -7.20
C LEU A 24 16.23 13.76 -6.12
N ASN A 25 16.18 14.58 -5.05
CA ASN A 25 15.30 14.30 -3.91
C ASN A 25 13.83 14.60 -4.24
N ALA A 26 13.58 15.72 -4.93
CA ALA A 26 12.25 16.08 -5.41
C ALA A 26 11.72 15.03 -6.38
N TRP A 27 12.55 14.59 -7.33
CA TRP A 27 12.21 13.53 -8.27
C TRP A 27 11.94 12.19 -7.58
N LYS A 28 12.80 11.79 -6.63
CA LYS A 28 12.61 10.55 -5.84
C LYS A 28 11.29 10.56 -5.09
N ASN A 29 10.98 11.64 -4.36
CA ASN A 29 9.76 11.75 -3.56
C ASN A 29 8.52 11.61 -4.44
N PHE A 30 8.49 12.32 -5.57
CA PHE A 30 7.36 12.23 -6.49
C PHE A 30 7.24 10.83 -7.12
N THR A 31 8.37 10.25 -7.53
CA THR A 31 8.44 8.92 -8.13
C THR A 31 7.97 7.84 -7.18
N ILE A 32 8.35 7.91 -5.90
CA ILE A 32 7.90 6.98 -4.86
C ILE A 32 6.37 7.02 -4.73
N LEU A 33 5.78 8.21 -4.64
CA LEU A 33 4.31 8.35 -4.51
C LEU A 33 3.57 7.72 -5.69
N LEU A 34 4.11 7.85 -6.90
CA LEU A 34 3.54 7.22 -8.09
C LEU A 34 3.68 5.70 -8.04
N LEU A 35 4.88 5.19 -7.73
CA LEU A 35 5.11 3.75 -7.64
C LEU A 35 4.25 3.11 -6.55
N GLU A 36 4.06 3.77 -5.40
CA GLU A 36 3.16 3.31 -4.35
C GLU A 36 1.70 3.28 -4.82
N ARG A 37 1.29 4.27 -5.62
CA ARG A 37 -0.07 4.29 -6.19
C ARG A 37 -0.29 3.19 -7.24
N ILE A 38 0.74 2.84 -8.00
CA ILE A 38 0.67 1.88 -9.11
C ILE A 38 0.80 0.45 -8.58
N PHE A 39 1.78 0.19 -7.71
CA PHE A 39 2.20 -1.15 -7.27
C PHE A 39 1.94 -1.44 -5.78
N GLY A 40 1.40 -0.47 -5.03
CA GLY A 40 1.20 -0.60 -3.60
C GLY A 40 2.42 -0.17 -2.77
N HIS A 41 2.22 -0.09 -1.45
CA HIS A 41 3.25 0.32 -0.51
C HIS A 41 4.32 -0.78 -0.34
N LYS A 42 5.57 -0.36 -0.06
CA LYS A 42 6.71 -1.25 0.30
C LYS A 42 7.14 -2.25 -0.79
N THR A 43 7.03 -1.89 -2.07
CA THR A 43 7.59 -2.71 -3.16
C THR A 43 9.10 -2.56 -3.26
N GLN A 44 9.77 -3.56 -3.84
CA GLN A 44 11.22 -3.51 -4.11
C GLN A 44 11.60 -2.30 -4.99
N LYS A 45 10.70 -1.88 -5.89
CA LYS A 45 10.85 -0.69 -6.74
C LYS A 45 10.90 0.60 -5.93
N VAL A 46 9.99 0.75 -4.96
CA VAL A 46 10.00 1.90 -4.03
C VAL A 46 11.28 1.92 -3.20
N GLU A 47 11.70 0.77 -2.67
CA GLU A 47 12.94 0.65 -1.90
C GLU A 47 14.18 0.98 -2.76
N ALA A 48 14.20 0.52 -4.01
CA ALA A 48 15.29 0.80 -4.96
C ALA A 48 15.41 2.31 -5.22
N ILE A 49 14.31 3.01 -5.50
CA ILE A 49 14.32 4.48 -5.66
C ILE A 49 14.81 5.17 -4.39
N GLN A 50 14.34 4.75 -3.21
CA GLN A 50 14.77 5.32 -1.93
C GLN A 50 16.28 5.21 -1.70
N LYS A 51 16.88 4.09 -2.11
CA LYS A 51 18.31 3.81 -1.95
C LYS A 51 19.22 4.58 -2.91
N ILE A 52 18.68 5.20 -3.98
CA ILE A 52 19.47 6.06 -4.87
C ILE A 52 20.03 7.22 -4.07
N LYS A 53 21.36 7.31 -3.98
CA LYS A 53 22.09 8.36 -3.29
C LYS A 53 23.35 8.68 -4.07
N TYR A 54 23.81 9.92 -3.95
CA TYR A 54 25.11 10.32 -4.48
C TYR A 54 26.19 9.40 -3.89
N ASP A 55 27.11 8.95 -4.75
CA ASP A 55 28.36 8.42 -4.26
C ASP A 55 29.16 9.56 -3.63
N GLN A 56 29.40 9.45 -2.32
CA GLN A 56 30.09 10.44 -1.49
C GLN A 56 31.53 9.98 -1.18
N GLY A 57 32.11 9.10 -2.00
CA GLY A 57 33.52 8.72 -1.88
C GLY A 57 34.43 9.96 -1.81
N SER A 58 35.36 9.98 -0.85
CA SER A 58 36.27 11.11 -0.56
C SER A 58 37.17 11.54 -1.74
N TRP A 59 37.14 10.79 -2.84
CA TRP A 59 37.83 11.07 -4.10
C TRP A 59 36.98 11.84 -5.13
N VAL A 60 35.65 11.79 -5.03
CA VAL A 60 34.68 12.39 -5.98
C VAL A 60 34.53 13.89 -5.76
N LEU A 61 34.89 14.39 -4.57
CA LEU A 61 34.72 15.79 -4.17
C LEU A 61 35.85 16.72 -4.66
N ARG A 62 36.86 16.20 -5.35
CA ARG A 62 38.06 16.98 -5.70
C ARG A 62 37.99 17.63 -7.10
N ASP A 63 37.05 17.22 -7.95
CA ASP A 63 36.83 17.80 -9.27
C ASP A 63 35.33 17.96 -9.58
N GLU A 64 34.97 18.94 -10.41
CA GLU A 64 33.58 19.20 -10.84
C GLU A 64 33.00 18.01 -11.62
N THR A 65 33.87 17.20 -12.25
CA THR A 65 33.51 16.02 -13.02
C THR A 65 32.98 14.88 -12.17
N GLY A 66 33.42 14.74 -10.92
CA GLY A 66 32.99 13.69 -10.00
C GLY A 66 31.53 13.84 -9.59
N TYR A 67 31.10 15.08 -9.32
CA TYR A 67 29.69 15.37 -9.01
C TYR A 67 28.78 15.08 -10.21
N THR A 68 29.17 15.50 -11.42
CA THR A 68 28.42 15.21 -12.65
C THR A 68 28.32 13.71 -12.90
N ASN A 69 29.41 12.95 -12.74
CA ASN A 69 29.40 11.49 -12.91
C ASN A 69 28.51 10.79 -11.87
N SER A 70 28.51 11.26 -10.63
CA SER A 70 27.66 10.74 -9.54
C SER A 70 26.17 11.03 -9.80
N MET A 71 25.85 12.23 -10.29
CA MET A 71 24.48 12.61 -10.68
C MET A 71 23.98 11.79 -11.87
N GLU A 72 24.78 11.63 -12.92
CA GLU A 72 24.40 10.83 -14.10
C GLU A 72 24.24 9.34 -13.74
N ALA A 73 25.03 8.82 -12.81
CA ALA A 73 24.83 7.48 -12.26
C ALA A 73 23.48 7.36 -11.53
N CYS A 74 23.11 8.35 -10.71
CA CYS A 74 21.81 8.37 -10.03
C CYS A 74 20.64 8.42 -11.03
N LYS A 75 20.75 9.25 -12.07
CA LYS A 75 19.74 9.35 -13.14
C LYS A 75 19.61 8.03 -13.91
N LYS A 76 20.74 7.38 -14.22
CA LYS A 76 20.75 6.08 -14.90
C LYS A 76 20.03 5.02 -14.08
N LEU A 77 20.35 4.89 -12.79
CA LEU A 77 19.67 3.95 -11.90
C LEU A 77 18.16 4.24 -11.80
N GLY A 78 17.80 5.51 -11.65
CA GLY A 78 16.40 5.93 -11.62
C GLY A 78 15.64 5.57 -12.90
N ARG A 79 16.28 5.75 -14.06
CA ARG A 79 15.75 5.35 -15.37
C ARG A 79 15.52 3.86 -15.46
N GLU A 80 16.54 3.05 -15.13
CA GLU A 80 16.46 1.58 -15.23
C GLU A 80 15.31 1.01 -14.38
N ILE A 81 15.13 1.52 -13.16
CA ILE A 81 14.02 1.08 -12.28
C ILE A 81 12.65 1.42 -12.89
N LEU A 82 12.51 2.59 -13.50
CA LEU A 82 11.25 3.00 -14.13
C LEU A 82 10.98 2.26 -15.44
N GLU A 83 12.02 1.98 -16.23
CA GLU A 83 11.92 1.16 -17.45
C GLU A 83 11.50 -0.27 -17.10
N GLU A 84 12.06 -0.88 -16.05
CA GLU A 84 11.62 -2.18 -15.53
C GLU A 84 10.15 -2.15 -15.11
N ALA A 85 9.72 -1.11 -14.39
CA ALA A 85 8.33 -0.94 -13.97
C ALA A 85 7.37 -0.80 -15.16
N ILE A 86 7.77 -0.12 -16.23
CA ILE A 86 7.00 -0.03 -17.49
C ILE A 86 6.90 -1.40 -18.15
N VAL A 87 8.01 -2.13 -18.29
CA VAL A 87 8.03 -3.47 -18.88
C VAL A 87 7.09 -4.41 -18.12
N GLU A 88 7.07 -4.34 -16.78
CA GLU A 88 6.15 -5.12 -15.96
C GLU A 88 4.68 -4.78 -16.26
N LEU A 89 4.34 -3.48 -16.34
CA LEU A 89 2.99 -3.03 -16.67
C LEU A 89 2.54 -3.43 -18.08
N GLU A 90 3.46 -3.43 -19.05
CA GLU A 90 3.18 -3.86 -20.43
C GLU A 90 2.98 -5.37 -20.53
N ALA A 91 3.76 -6.15 -19.77
CA ALA A 91 3.70 -7.62 -19.81
C ALA A 91 2.52 -8.18 -19.01
N PHE A 92 2.24 -7.62 -17.83
CA PHE A 92 1.31 -8.20 -16.85
C PHE A 92 0.09 -7.32 -16.57
N GLY A 93 0.06 -6.07 -17.07
CA GLY A 93 -0.99 -5.11 -16.76
C GLY A 93 -0.81 -4.43 -15.41
N ALA A 94 -1.82 -3.67 -14.98
CA ALA A 94 -1.78 -3.04 -13.68
C ALA A 94 -1.84 -4.11 -12.57
N PRO A 95 -1.06 -3.98 -11.49
CA PRO A 95 -1.15 -4.87 -10.34
C PRO A 95 -2.59 -4.97 -9.87
N GLU A 96 -3.07 -6.19 -9.66
CA GLU A 96 -4.30 -6.40 -8.91
C GLU A 96 -4.09 -5.88 -7.49
N GLU A 97 -5.11 -5.27 -6.86
CA GLU A 97 -5.01 -4.86 -5.47
C GLU A 97 -4.83 -6.11 -4.59
N THR A 98 -3.60 -6.55 -4.38
CA THR A 98 -3.21 -7.65 -3.49
C THR A 98 -3.21 -7.20 -2.03
N GLY A 99 -4.09 -6.26 -1.69
CA GLY A 99 -4.45 -6.10 -0.30
C GLY A 99 -5.10 -7.40 0.13
N ASN A 100 -4.52 -8.08 1.13
CA ASN A 100 -5.20 -9.12 1.90
C ASN A 100 -6.35 -8.46 2.65
N THR A 101 -7.38 -8.09 1.90
CA THR A 101 -8.57 -7.40 2.37
C THR A 101 -9.53 -8.50 2.72
N ILE A 102 -9.85 -8.64 4.00
CA ILE A 102 -10.94 -9.53 4.41
C ILE A 102 -12.23 -8.85 3.95
N PRO A 103 -13.04 -9.46 3.08
CA PRO A 103 -14.34 -8.92 2.72
C PRO A 103 -15.16 -8.60 3.97
N PHE A 104 -15.80 -7.44 3.96
CA PHE A 104 -16.62 -6.99 5.09
C PHE A 104 -17.78 -7.95 5.38
N GLU A 105 -18.26 -8.62 4.33
CA GLU A 105 -19.28 -9.66 4.34
C GLU A 105 -18.90 -10.81 5.27
N ILE A 106 -17.64 -11.25 5.29
CA ILE A 106 -17.17 -12.32 6.19
C ILE A 106 -17.33 -11.92 7.66
N ILE A 107 -17.03 -10.65 7.97
CA ILE A 107 -17.17 -10.12 9.33
C ILE A 107 -18.65 -10.03 9.70
N LEU A 108 -19.52 -9.61 8.77
CA LEU A 108 -20.96 -9.56 8.98
C LEU A 108 -21.58 -10.94 9.19
N ASP A 109 -21.20 -11.93 8.37
CA ASP A 109 -21.70 -13.30 8.45
C ASP A 109 -21.33 -13.94 9.79
N ALA A 110 -20.07 -13.83 10.21
CA ALA A 110 -19.62 -14.33 11.51
C ALA A 110 -20.36 -13.68 12.69
N LEU A 111 -20.71 -12.40 12.58
CA LEU A 111 -21.53 -11.71 13.58
C LEU A 111 -22.99 -12.19 13.54
N GLN A 112 -23.55 -12.43 12.36
CA GLN A 112 -24.94 -12.85 12.20
C GLN A 112 -25.19 -14.29 12.66
N ASP A 113 -24.23 -15.18 12.45
CA ASP A 113 -24.34 -16.59 12.82
C ASP A 113 -24.33 -16.81 14.34
N GLU A 114 -23.55 -15.99 15.06
CA GLU A 114 -23.33 -16.18 16.50
C GLU A 114 -24.19 -15.26 17.38
N LEU A 115 -24.57 -14.08 16.87
CA LEU A 115 -25.40 -13.15 17.63
C LEU A 115 -26.88 -13.44 17.40
N THR A 116 -27.68 -13.29 18.47
CA THR A 116 -29.13 -13.23 18.29
C THR A 116 -29.51 -12.07 17.38
N GLY A 117 -30.64 -12.17 16.69
CA GLY A 117 -31.08 -11.09 15.80
C GLY A 117 -31.22 -9.72 16.50
N SER A 118 -31.52 -9.67 17.80
CA SER A 118 -31.51 -8.42 18.57
C SER A 118 -30.10 -7.88 18.78
N GLN A 119 -29.14 -8.72 19.17
CA GLN A 119 -27.75 -8.32 19.38
C GLN A 119 -27.10 -7.86 18.06
N PHE A 120 -27.35 -8.56 16.96
CA PHE A 120 -26.86 -8.17 15.64
C PHE A 120 -27.40 -6.80 15.22
N ARG A 121 -28.71 -6.54 15.41
CA ARG A 121 -29.31 -5.22 15.15
C ARG A 121 -28.70 -4.12 16.01
N GLU A 122 -28.36 -4.41 17.27
CA GLU A 122 -27.69 -3.45 18.13
C GLU A 122 -26.29 -3.08 17.67
N ILE A 123 -25.51 -4.05 17.17
CA ILE A 123 -24.20 -3.79 16.56
C ILE A 123 -24.37 -2.96 15.29
N LYS A 124 -25.29 -3.35 14.40
CA LYS A 124 -25.55 -2.63 13.14
C LYS A 124 -25.92 -1.17 13.40
N LYS A 125 -26.85 -0.92 14.32
CA LYS A 125 -27.23 0.44 14.73
C LYS A 125 -26.03 1.22 15.29
N ALA A 126 -25.16 0.57 16.07
CA ALA A 126 -23.98 1.23 16.61
C ALA A 126 -23.02 1.69 15.49
N LEU A 127 -22.87 0.89 14.42
CA LEU A 127 -22.03 1.18 13.26
C LEU A 127 -22.61 2.26 12.33
N GLU A 128 -23.94 2.35 12.21
CA GLU A 128 -24.62 3.30 11.30
C GLU A 128 -24.67 4.73 11.83
N GLU A 129 -24.62 4.93 13.14
CA GLU A 129 -24.65 6.26 13.75
C GLU A 129 -23.28 6.97 13.62
N GLU A 130 -23.29 8.20 13.10
CA GLU A 130 -22.09 9.02 12.94
C GLU A 130 -21.49 9.42 14.31
N ARG A 131 -20.23 9.03 14.54
CA ARG A 131 -19.51 9.29 15.80
C ARG A 131 -17.99 9.15 15.61
N GLN A 132 -17.22 9.60 16.60
CA GLN A 132 -15.78 9.36 16.61
C GLN A 132 -15.45 7.87 16.78
N ILE A 133 -14.44 7.39 16.05
CA ILE A 133 -14.02 5.97 16.06
C ILE A 133 -13.67 5.46 17.46
N LYS A 134 -13.05 6.30 18.30
CA LYS A 134 -12.72 5.94 19.69
C LYS A 134 -13.96 5.66 20.53
N ASP A 135 -15.04 6.39 20.31
CA ASP A 135 -16.29 6.20 21.04
C ASP A 135 -17.08 5.00 20.51
N LEU A 136 -17.06 4.79 19.19
CA LEU A 136 -17.57 3.57 18.57
C LEU A 136 -16.90 2.33 19.19
N GLN A 137 -15.57 2.33 19.30
CA GLN A 137 -14.82 1.22 19.90
C GLN A 137 -15.29 0.92 21.34
N LYS A 138 -15.46 1.95 22.18
CA LYS A 138 -15.95 1.78 23.57
C LYS A 138 -17.36 1.19 23.62
N ILE A 139 -18.25 1.67 22.75
CA ILE A 139 -19.64 1.19 22.65
C ILE A 139 -19.65 -0.28 22.25
N LEU A 140 -18.92 -0.65 21.19
CA LEU A 140 -18.84 -2.03 20.70
C LEU A 140 -18.26 -2.96 21.76
N VAL A 141 -17.16 -2.58 22.43
CA VAL A 141 -16.58 -3.39 23.52
C VAL A 141 -17.59 -3.60 24.65
N THR A 142 -18.35 -2.56 25.01
CA THR A 142 -19.37 -2.65 26.06
C THR A 142 -20.50 -3.61 25.66
N LYS A 143 -20.98 -3.50 24.41
CA LYS A 143 -22.01 -4.41 23.87
C LYS A 143 -21.53 -5.86 23.81
N LEU A 144 -20.36 -6.10 23.22
CA LEU A 144 -19.77 -7.43 23.09
C LEU A 144 -19.54 -8.10 24.45
N LYS A 145 -19.07 -7.35 25.47
CA LYS A 145 -18.99 -7.86 26.85
C LYS A 145 -20.34 -8.28 27.41
N GLY A 146 -21.40 -7.53 27.09
CA GLY A 146 -22.77 -7.85 27.48
C GLY A 146 -23.37 -9.06 26.77
N PHE A 147 -22.81 -9.47 25.63
CA PHE A 147 -23.28 -10.63 24.86
C PHE A 147 -22.69 -11.97 25.33
N GLY A 148 -21.69 -11.92 26.20
CA GLY A 148 -21.00 -13.10 26.75
C GLY A 148 -19.71 -13.43 26.01
N SER A 149 -18.73 -13.97 26.75
CA SER A 149 -17.41 -14.33 26.21
C SER A 149 -17.49 -15.42 25.14
N GLU A 150 -18.38 -16.40 25.32
CA GLU A 150 -18.53 -17.52 24.37
C GLU A 150 -18.92 -17.05 22.97
N SER A 151 -19.88 -16.13 22.87
CA SER A 151 -20.30 -15.53 21.59
C SER A 151 -19.12 -14.81 20.92
N VAL A 152 -18.31 -14.09 21.69
CA VAL A 152 -17.12 -13.39 21.16
C VAL A 152 -16.07 -14.40 20.67
N TYR A 153 -15.83 -15.48 21.41
CA TYR A 153 -14.90 -16.52 21.00
C TYR A 153 -15.36 -17.21 19.71
N ALA A 154 -16.65 -17.52 19.60
CA ALA A 154 -17.22 -18.14 18.41
C ALA A 154 -17.15 -17.22 17.18
N ILE A 155 -17.47 -15.93 17.33
CA ILE A 155 -17.33 -14.94 16.24
C ILE A 155 -15.88 -14.91 15.73
N VAL A 156 -14.91 -14.83 16.64
CA VAL A 156 -13.49 -14.81 16.26
C VAL A 156 -13.08 -16.12 15.60
N ALA A 157 -13.54 -17.27 16.11
CA ALA A 157 -13.27 -18.57 15.50
C ALA A 157 -13.85 -18.68 14.08
N ASN A 158 -15.08 -18.20 13.84
CA ASN A 158 -15.71 -18.21 12.51
C ASN A 158 -14.98 -17.30 11.52
N ILE A 159 -14.53 -16.12 11.94
CA ILE A 159 -13.72 -15.23 11.09
C ILE A 159 -12.40 -15.93 10.72
N LEU A 160 -11.68 -16.48 11.70
CA LEU A 160 -10.35 -17.08 11.47
C LEU A 160 -10.39 -18.41 10.74
N SER A 161 -11.52 -19.12 10.77
CA SER A 161 -11.71 -20.40 10.05
C SER A 161 -12.35 -20.22 8.68
N ASN A 162 -12.72 -19.00 8.28
CA ASN A 162 -13.25 -18.72 6.96
C ASN A 162 -12.19 -19.01 5.87
N GLU A 163 -12.58 -19.73 4.81
CA GLU A 163 -11.66 -20.15 3.74
C GLU A 163 -10.97 -18.98 3.05
N GLU A 164 -11.65 -17.85 2.87
CA GLU A 164 -11.11 -16.67 2.18
C GLU A 164 -10.10 -15.94 3.08
N VAL A 165 -10.34 -15.90 4.40
CA VAL A 165 -9.35 -15.41 5.37
C VAL A 165 -8.10 -16.29 5.37
N ILE A 166 -8.25 -17.61 5.31
CA ILE A 166 -7.14 -18.56 5.22
C ILE A 166 -6.38 -18.39 3.90
N LYS A 167 -7.08 -18.29 2.76
CA LYS A 167 -6.47 -18.08 1.45
C LYS A 167 -5.65 -16.80 1.42
N ASN A 168 -6.19 -15.69 1.94
CA ASN A 168 -5.50 -14.40 2.01
C ASN A 168 -4.26 -14.41 2.93
N LEU A 169 -4.17 -15.30 3.92
CA LEU A 169 -2.96 -15.44 4.75
C LEU A 169 -1.85 -16.26 4.08
N HIS A 170 -2.19 -17.07 3.07
CA HIS A 170 -1.26 -17.96 2.37
C HIS A 170 -0.86 -17.47 0.97
N SER A 171 -1.47 -16.39 0.49
CA SER A 171 -1.09 -15.62 -0.70
C SER A 171 -0.07 -14.54 -0.38
#